data_AF-A0A8T0S7Z3-F1
#
_entry.id   AF-A0A8T0S7Z3-F1
#
_cell.length_a   1.000
_cell.length_b   1.000
_cell.length_c   1.000
_cell.angle_alpha   90.00
_cell.angle_beta   90.00
_cell.angle_gamma   90.00
#
_symmetry.space_group_name_H-M   'P 1'
#
loop_
_entity.id
_entity.type
_entity.pdbx_description
1 polymer ?
#
loop_
_entity_poly.entity_id
_entity_poly.type
_entity_poly.pdbx_seq_one_letter_code
_entity_poly.pdbx_strand_id
1 'polypeptide(L)'
;MSSKSELLLTHNPVHKLVPVLLHGHRSVAESLVIVEYVDEVFDGPPLLPADPYERAEARFWAQFIDQKFALPFWMSFWTGDDEHRRAFVKEAKENLALLEEQLQLKGKKRFFGGDAIGFLDIAACGLAHWVGLIEEVSGVTLVNDEELPALCKRANCYVNDETVKQCLGSRDDLVAFYSARKEIYMARARAERIGCSNLI
;
A
#
# COMPACT_ATOMS: atom_id res chain seq x y z
N MET A 1 -17.62 -15.61 6.32
CA MET A 1 -16.42 -14.84 6.75
C MET A 1 -15.76 -15.63 7.86
N SER A 2 -14.48 -15.95 7.75
CA SER A 2 -13.73 -16.52 8.87
C SER A 2 -13.65 -15.48 9.98
N SER A 3 -13.97 -15.89 11.22
CA SER A 3 -13.75 -15.07 12.41
C SER A 3 -12.25 -14.78 12.58
N LYS A 4 -11.92 -13.60 13.13
CA LYS A 4 -10.53 -13.29 13.49
C LYS A 4 -10.01 -14.36 14.46
N SER A 5 -8.79 -14.83 14.27
CA SER A 5 -8.19 -15.86 15.12
C SER A 5 -7.97 -15.34 16.55
N GLU A 6 -8.04 -16.23 17.53
CA GLU A 6 -7.72 -15.89 18.93
C GLU A 6 -6.29 -15.33 19.04
N LEU A 7 -5.34 -15.91 18.31
CA LEU A 7 -3.95 -15.43 18.26
C LEU A 7 -3.86 -13.95 17.87
N LEU A 8 -4.62 -13.51 16.86
CA LEU A 8 -4.66 -12.11 16.45
C LEU A 8 -5.26 -11.23 17.54
N LEU A 9 -6.37 -11.66 18.15
CA LEU A 9 -7.05 -10.89 19.20
C LEU A 9 -6.19 -10.77 20.46
N THR A 10 -5.37 -11.77 20.76
CA THR A 10 -4.40 -11.74 21.87
C THR A 10 -3.25 -10.77 21.61
N HIS A 11 -2.67 -10.78 20.41
CA HIS A 11 -1.44 -10.02 20.12
C HIS A 11 -1.65 -8.63 19.50
N ASN A 12 -2.85 -8.34 19.00
CA ASN A 12 -3.26 -6.98 18.62
C ASN A 12 -4.70 -6.72 19.12
N PRO A 13 -4.92 -6.62 20.44
CA PRO A 13 -6.26 -6.43 20.99
C PRO A 13 -6.87 -5.06 20.65
N VAL A 14 -6.03 -4.06 20.34
CA VAL A 14 -6.44 -2.68 20.04
C VAL A 14 -7.08 -2.60 18.66
N HIS A 15 -6.31 -2.85 17.60
CA HIS A 15 -6.80 -2.73 16.22
C HIS A 15 -7.37 -4.03 15.68
N LYS A 16 -6.90 -5.18 16.19
CA LYS A 16 -7.33 -6.51 15.74
C LYS A 16 -7.08 -6.68 14.24
N LEU A 17 -5.99 -6.10 13.73
CA LEU A 17 -5.59 -6.11 12.33
C LEU A 17 -4.24 -6.81 12.15
N VAL A 18 -4.06 -7.39 10.97
CA VAL A 18 -2.77 -7.89 10.49
C VAL A 18 -2.09 -6.79 9.66
N PRO A 19 -0.74 -6.80 9.57
CA PRO A 19 0.20 -7.76 10.17
C PRO A 19 0.46 -7.54 11.67
N VAL A 20 0.89 -8.61 12.34
CA VAL A 20 1.46 -8.60 13.70
C VAL A 20 2.71 -9.48 13.70
N LEU A 21 3.87 -8.91 14.03
CA LEU A 21 5.13 -9.64 14.16
C LEU A 21 5.27 -10.15 15.59
N LEU A 22 5.51 -11.45 15.75
CA LEU A 22 5.84 -12.07 17.04
C LEU A 22 7.35 -12.31 17.12
N HIS A 23 8.03 -11.63 18.04
CA HIS A 23 9.48 -11.79 18.28
C HIS A 23 9.71 -12.19 19.75
N GLY A 24 9.94 -13.49 19.97
CA GLY A 24 9.98 -14.08 21.30
C GLY A 24 8.65 -13.92 22.03
N HIS A 25 8.66 -13.27 23.18
CA HIS A 25 7.45 -12.98 23.97
C HIS A 25 6.80 -11.62 23.65
N ARG A 26 7.30 -10.91 22.63
CA ARG A 26 6.83 -9.57 22.25
C ARG A 26 6.01 -9.64 20.95
N SER A 27 4.99 -8.79 20.86
CA SER A 27 4.22 -8.55 19.65
C SER A 27 4.39 -7.11 19.19
N VAL A 28 4.67 -6.91 17.90
CA VAL A 28 4.73 -5.60 17.25
C VAL A 28 3.63 -5.56 16.21
N ALA A 29 2.74 -4.57 16.31
CA ALA A 29 1.63 -4.34 15.36
C ALA A 29 1.91 -3.09 14.52
N GLU A 30 1.10 -2.90 13.47
CA GLU A 30 1.26 -1.88 12.42
C GLU A 30 2.40 -2.17 11.45
N SER A 31 2.09 -2.24 10.15
CA SER A 31 3.05 -2.66 9.12
C SER A 31 4.30 -1.78 9.09
N LEU A 32 4.16 -0.45 9.11
CA LEU A 32 5.31 0.46 9.07
C LEU A 32 6.13 0.43 10.37
N VAL A 33 5.48 0.26 11.52
CA VAL A 33 6.18 0.09 12.80
C VAL A 33 6.96 -1.23 12.82
N ILE A 34 6.39 -2.31 12.25
CA ILE A 34 7.09 -3.59 12.07
C ILE A 34 8.31 -3.42 11.17
N VAL A 35 8.20 -2.67 10.07
CA VAL A 35 9.34 -2.43 9.16
C VAL A 35 10.46 -1.68 9.88
N GLU A 36 10.17 -0.62 10.63
CA GLU A 36 11.19 0.08 11.42
C GLU A 36 11.80 -0.83 12.50
N TYR A 37 10.98 -1.62 13.20
CA TYR A 37 11.47 -2.58 14.19
C TYR A 37 12.42 -3.61 13.57
N VAL A 38 12.12 -4.07 12.35
CA VAL A 38 12.99 -5.00 11.64
C VAL A 38 14.33 -4.36 11.29
N ASP A 39 14.30 -3.11 10.80
CA ASP A 39 15.49 -2.33 10.46
C ASP A 39 16.41 -2.07 11.67
N GLU A 40 15.82 -1.92 12.86
CA GLU A 40 16.57 -1.66 14.10
C GLU A 40 17.13 -2.91 14.78
N VAL A 41 16.49 -4.07 14.60
CA VAL A 41 16.74 -5.26 15.43
C VAL A 41 17.47 -6.37 14.70
N PHE A 42 17.32 -6.49 13.38
CA PHE A 42 17.93 -7.57 12.60
C PHE A 42 19.07 -7.03 11.76
N ASP A 43 20.11 -7.86 11.59
CA ASP A 43 21.19 -7.55 10.64
C ASP A 43 20.66 -7.55 9.21
N GLY A 44 21.11 -6.58 8.41
CA GLY A 44 20.74 -6.47 7.01
C GLY A 44 21.10 -5.12 6.40
N PRO A 45 20.83 -4.94 5.09
CA PRO A 45 20.88 -3.62 4.48
C PRO A 45 19.88 -2.68 5.15
N PRO A 46 20.25 -1.41 5.41
CA PRO A 46 19.34 -0.46 6.05
C PRO A 46 18.16 -0.14 5.12
N LEU A 47 16.95 -0.15 5.68
CA LEU A 47 15.72 0.22 4.98
C LEU A 47 15.49 1.72 5.05
N LEU A 48 15.78 2.36 6.19
CA LEU A 48 15.75 3.80 6.31
C LEU A 48 17.10 4.43 5.92
N PRO A 49 17.10 5.63 5.30
CA PRO A 49 18.32 6.39 5.08
C PRO A 49 19.09 6.68 6.38
N ALA A 50 20.41 6.72 6.28
CA ALA A 50 21.28 7.12 7.40
C ALA A 50 21.16 8.61 7.72
N ASP A 51 21.01 9.45 6.69
CA ASP A 51 20.85 10.89 6.87
C ASP A 51 19.50 11.21 7.58
N PRO A 52 19.50 12.01 8.66
CA PRO A 52 18.28 12.31 9.40
C PRO A 52 17.19 13.00 8.57
N TYR A 53 17.56 13.86 7.62
CA TYR A 53 16.61 14.59 6.79
C TYR A 53 15.99 13.66 5.74
N GLU A 54 16.80 12.86 5.04
CA GLU A 54 16.29 11.86 4.09
C GLU A 54 15.40 10.82 4.78
N ARG A 55 15.73 10.44 6.02
CA ARG A 55 14.89 9.56 6.85
C ARG A 55 13.56 10.21 7.22
N ALA A 56 13.55 11.49 7.56
CA ALA A 56 12.32 12.23 7.82
C ALA A 56 11.44 12.32 6.56
N GLU A 57 12.04 12.55 5.39
CA GLU A 57 11.31 12.53 4.12
C GLU A 57 10.71 11.16 3.80
N ALA A 58 11.45 10.07 4.00
CA ALA A 58 10.93 8.71 3.76
C ALA A 58 9.70 8.43 4.64
N ARG A 59 9.76 8.80 5.93
CA ARG A 59 8.63 8.66 6.86
C ARG A 59 7.45 9.54 6.48
N PHE A 60 7.69 10.78 6.08
CA PHE A 60 6.65 11.69 5.61
C PHE A 60 5.87 11.10 4.43
N TRP A 61 6.57 10.59 3.42
CA TRP A 61 5.92 10.02 2.24
C TRP A 61 5.22 8.69 2.52
N ALA A 62 5.75 7.87 3.42
CA ALA A 62 5.05 6.66 3.86
C ALA A 62 3.76 7.01 4.60
N GLN A 63 3.80 8.03 5.47
CA GLN A 63 2.62 8.54 6.16
C GLN A 63 1.61 9.17 5.17
N PHE A 64 2.08 9.90 4.16
CA PHE A 64 1.23 10.40 3.08
C PHE A 64 0.52 9.26 2.35
N ILE A 65 1.23 8.19 2.01
CA ILE A 65 0.65 7.01 1.35
C ILE A 65 -0.44 6.40 2.24
N ASP A 66 -0.16 6.16 3.51
CA ASP A 66 -1.10 5.54 4.45
C ASP A 66 -2.35 6.42 4.70
N GLN A 67 -2.15 7.72 4.91
CA GLN A 67 -3.22 8.61 5.36
C GLN A 67 -4.00 9.29 4.24
N LYS A 68 -3.35 9.56 3.09
CA LYS A 68 -3.95 10.31 1.98
C LYS A 68 -4.24 9.44 0.78
N PHE A 69 -3.40 8.45 0.50
CA PHE A 69 -3.55 7.66 -0.72
C PHE A 69 -4.35 6.37 -0.50
N ALA A 70 -4.09 5.62 0.56
CA ALA A 70 -4.62 4.26 0.73
C ALA A 70 -6.15 4.17 0.66
N LEU A 71 -6.86 5.07 1.34
CA LEU A 71 -8.33 5.06 1.36
C LEU A 71 -8.93 5.48 0.01
N PRO A 72 -8.61 6.65 -0.59
CA PRO A 72 -9.12 7.00 -1.91
C PRO A 72 -8.78 5.97 -2.99
N PHE A 73 -7.56 5.42 -2.94
CA PHE A 73 -7.13 4.34 -3.82
C PHE A 73 -8.05 3.12 -3.71
N TRP A 74 -8.24 2.60 -2.50
CA TRP A 74 -9.11 1.45 -2.27
C TRP A 74 -10.57 1.72 -2.65
N MET A 75 -11.09 2.88 -2.26
CA MET A 75 -12.48 3.24 -2.50
C MET A 75 -12.78 3.52 -3.97
N SER A 76 -11.80 3.97 -4.75
CA SER A 76 -11.95 4.18 -6.20
C SER A 76 -12.32 2.90 -6.96
N PHE A 77 -11.87 1.73 -6.47
CA PHE A 77 -12.12 0.44 -7.12
C PHE A 77 -13.42 -0.23 -6.69
N TRP A 78 -13.80 -0.07 -5.42
CA TRP A 78 -14.88 -0.85 -4.82
C TRP A 78 -16.15 -0.04 -4.55
N THR A 79 -16.11 1.29 -4.68
CA THR A 79 -17.33 2.09 -4.66
C THR A 79 -18.18 1.81 -5.90
N GLY A 80 -19.51 1.90 -5.78
CA GLY A 80 -20.42 1.75 -6.93
C GLY A 80 -20.15 2.82 -7.99
N ASP A 81 -20.63 2.60 -9.22
CA ASP A 81 -20.45 3.57 -10.30
C ASP A 81 -21.33 4.82 -10.12
N ASP A 82 -20.90 5.71 -9.24
CA ASP A 82 -21.58 6.95 -8.91
C ASP A 82 -20.60 8.12 -8.75
N GLU A 83 -21.13 9.27 -8.33
CA GLU A 83 -20.33 10.48 -8.11
C GLU A 83 -19.26 10.32 -7.03
N HIS A 84 -19.51 9.49 -6.01
CA HIS A 84 -18.53 9.23 -4.95
C HIS A 84 -17.32 8.48 -5.53
N ARG A 85 -17.54 7.49 -6.39
CA ARG A 85 -16.42 6.81 -7.06
C ARG A 85 -15.61 7.79 -7.91
N ARG A 86 -16.27 8.71 -8.63
CA ARG A 86 -15.56 9.75 -9.40
C ARG A 86 -14.72 10.65 -8.50
N ALA A 87 -15.21 11.02 -7.32
CA ALA A 87 -14.44 11.80 -6.34
C ALA A 87 -13.22 11.03 -5.84
N PHE A 88 -13.36 9.75 -5.48
CA PHE A 88 -12.23 8.93 -5.04
C PHE A 88 -11.20 8.68 -6.15
N VAL A 89 -11.64 8.44 -7.38
CA VAL A 89 -10.75 8.33 -8.55
C VAL A 89 -9.95 9.62 -8.73
N LYS A 90 -10.62 10.78 -8.65
CA LYS A 90 -9.96 12.08 -8.77
C LYS A 90 -8.91 12.27 -7.66
N GLU A 91 -9.28 12.06 -6.41
CA GLU A 91 -8.38 12.22 -5.27
C GLU A 91 -7.19 11.24 -5.33
N ALA A 92 -7.43 9.98 -5.73
CA ALA A 92 -6.37 8.99 -5.93
C ALA A 92 -5.40 9.44 -7.03
N LYS A 93 -5.90 9.96 -8.15
CA LYS A 93 -5.06 10.48 -9.25
C LYS A 93 -4.27 11.73 -8.86
N GLU A 94 -4.85 12.64 -8.09
CA GLU A 94 -4.14 13.82 -7.55
C GLU A 94 -3.00 13.39 -6.62
N ASN A 95 -3.24 12.41 -5.75
CA ASN A 95 -2.20 11.87 -4.87
C ASN A 95 -1.10 11.11 -5.64
N LEU A 96 -1.45 10.38 -6.70
CA LEU A 96 -0.48 9.74 -7.60
C LEU A 96 0.40 10.77 -8.32
N ALA A 97 -0.19 11.88 -8.77
CA ALA A 97 0.57 12.96 -9.42
C ALA A 97 1.59 13.59 -8.46
N LEU A 98 1.24 13.78 -7.19
CA LEU A 98 2.18 14.27 -6.16
C LEU A 98 3.34 13.29 -5.94
N LEU A 99 3.06 11.98 -5.91
CA LEU A 99 4.09 10.95 -5.80
C LEU A 99 5.01 10.92 -7.03
N GLU A 100 4.44 11.05 -8.24
CA GLU A 100 5.19 11.13 -9.49
C GLU A 100 6.11 12.36 -9.51
N GLU A 101 5.61 13.54 -9.16
CA GLU A 101 6.41 14.77 -9.09
C GLU A 101 7.58 14.60 -8.12
N GLN A 102 7.32 14.07 -6.92
CA GLN A 102 8.38 13.82 -5.95
C GLN A 102 9.44 12.85 -6.48
N LEU A 103 9.02 11.82 -7.21
CA LEU A 103 9.95 10.86 -7.81
C LEU A 103 10.82 11.48 -8.90
N GLN A 104 10.26 12.40 -9.68
CA GLN A 104 11.00 13.13 -10.71
C GLN A 104 12.03 14.07 -10.07
N LEU A 105 11.71 14.74 -8.97
CA LEU A 105 12.63 15.61 -8.22
C LEU A 105 13.82 14.84 -7.63
N LYS A 106 13.60 13.62 -7.13
CA LYS A 106 14.65 12.76 -6.56
C LYS A 106 15.55 12.10 -7.61
N GLY A 107 15.30 12.34 -8.90
CA GLY A 107 16.13 11.88 -10.01
C GLY A 107 15.93 10.41 -10.39
N LYS A 108 16.83 9.90 -11.25
CA LYS A 108 16.72 8.60 -11.92
C LYS A 108 17.11 7.38 -11.06
N LYS A 109 16.87 7.44 -9.75
CA LYS A 109 17.14 6.30 -8.86
C LYS A 109 16.24 5.10 -9.19
N ARG A 110 16.72 3.88 -8.95
CA ARG A 110 15.98 2.64 -9.24
C ARG A 110 14.78 2.43 -8.31
N PHE A 111 14.95 2.81 -7.05
CA PHE A 111 14.01 2.66 -5.93
C PHE A 111 13.91 3.97 -5.14
N PHE A 112 12.88 4.14 -4.32
CA PHE A 112 12.76 5.29 -3.42
C PHE A 112 13.96 5.35 -2.46
N GLY A 113 14.41 4.18 -1.98
CA GLY A 113 15.65 3.99 -1.21
C GLY A 113 16.94 4.18 -2.02
N GLY A 114 16.85 4.40 -3.33
CA GLY A 114 17.99 4.66 -4.20
C GLY A 114 18.33 3.50 -5.11
N ASP A 115 19.45 2.82 -4.86
CA ASP A 115 19.90 1.67 -5.66
C ASP A 115 19.35 0.34 -5.14
N ALA A 116 18.86 0.32 -3.89
CA ALA A 116 18.23 -0.82 -3.24
C ALA A 116 16.83 -0.44 -2.71
N ILE A 117 16.01 -1.46 -2.45
CA ILE A 117 14.67 -1.31 -1.84
C ILE A 117 14.83 -0.73 -0.44
N GLY A 118 14.11 0.36 -0.17
CA GLY A 118 14.07 0.98 1.15
C GLY A 118 12.67 1.00 1.76
N PHE A 119 12.55 1.69 2.89
CA PHE A 119 11.32 1.85 3.67
C PHE A 119 10.13 2.33 2.83
N LEU A 120 10.34 3.36 2.01
CA LEU A 120 9.28 3.95 1.20
C LEU A 120 8.86 3.03 0.03
N ASP A 121 9.78 2.23 -0.51
CA ASP A 121 9.43 1.22 -1.52
C ASP A 121 8.50 0.15 -0.92
N ILE A 122 8.77 -0.27 0.33
CA ILE A 122 7.93 -1.22 1.07
C ILE A 122 6.58 -0.59 1.41
N ALA A 123 6.54 0.66 1.85
CA ALA A 123 5.28 1.39 2.11
C ALA A 123 4.43 1.53 0.84
N ALA A 124 5.07 1.72 -0.31
CA ALA A 124 4.43 1.82 -1.62
C ALA A 124 4.16 0.47 -2.30
N CYS A 125 4.36 -0.68 -1.64
CA CYS A 125 4.23 -1.99 -2.28
C CYS A 125 2.84 -2.27 -2.87
N GLY A 126 1.79 -1.69 -2.25
CA GLY A 126 0.41 -1.67 -2.76
C GLY A 126 0.30 -1.14 -4.19
N LEU A 127 1.01 -0.04 -4.47
CA LEU A 127 1.08 0.60 -5.79
C LEU A 127 1.77 -0.31 -6.81
N ALA A 128 2.85 -0.95 -6.40
CA ALA A 128 3.66 -1.75 -7.31
C ALA A 128 2.98 -3.07 -7.70
N HIS A 129 2.40 -3.77 -6.73
CA HIS A 129 1.93 -5.14 -6.93
C HIS A 129 0.43 -5.27 -7.19
N TRP A 130 -0.42 -4.48 -6.52
CA TRP A 130 -1.88 -4.67 -6.56
C TRP A 130 -2.63 -3.76 -7.52
N VAL A 131 -2.06 -2.64 -7.99
CA VAL A 131 -2.78 -1.70 -8.86
C VAL A 131 -3.31 -2.40 -10.12
N GLY A 132 -2.42 -2.94 -10.96
CA GLY A 132 -2.82 -3.47 -12.27
C GLY A 132 -3.78 -4.65 -12.18
N LEU A 133 -3.69 -5.48 -11.12
CA LEU A 133 -4.63 -6.59 -10.92
C LEU A 133 -6.00 -6.08 -10.44
N ILE A 134 -6.04 -5.06 -9.57
CA ILE A 134 -7.30 -4.50 -9.09
C ILE A 134 -7.97 -3.67 -10.17
N GLU A 135 -7.21 -2.96 -11.02
CA GLU A 135 -7.73 -2.28 -12.21
C GLU A 135 -8.44 -3.25 -13.15
N GLU A 136 -7.84 -4.42 -13.43
CA GLU A 136 -8.47 -5.48 -14.22
C GLU A 136 -9.79 -5.97 -13.59
N VAL A 137 -9.77 -6.25 -12.29
CA VAL A 137 -10.95 -6.79 -11.59
C VAL A 137 -12.08 -5.76 -11.45
N SER A 138 -11.73 -4.51 -11.20
CA SER A 138 -12.69 -3.42 -10.95
C SER A 138 -13.20 -2.78 -12.24
N GLY A 139 -12.39 -2.77 -13.31
CA GLY A 139 -12.63 -2.01 -14.54
C GLY A 139 -12.35 -0.50 -14.41
N VAL A 140 -11.64 -0.07 -13.36
CA VAL A 140 -11.22 1.33 -13.13
C VAL A 140 -9.74 1.45 -13.40
N THR A 141 -9.30 2.50 -14.10
CA THR A 141 -7.89 2.77 -14.38
C THR A 141 -7.43 4.04 -13.66
N LEU A 142 -6.39 3.91 -12.86
CA LEU A 142 -5.74 4.97 -12.08
C LEU A 142 -4.32 5.25 -12.56
N VAL A 143 -3.57 4.21 -12.96
CA VAL A 143 -2.15 4.31 -13.30
C VAL A 143 -1.92 4.00 -14.77
N ASN A 144 -1.08 4.81 -15.42
CA ASN A 144 -0.63 4.56 -16.79
C ASN A 144 0.76 5.17 -17.02
N ASP A 145 1.49 4.60 -17.97
CA ASP A 145 2.88 4.99 -18.28
C ASP A 145 3.00 6.40 -18.88
N GLU A 146 1.94 6.94 -19.49
CA GLU A 146 1.96 8.26 -20.11
C GLU A 146 1.93 9.37 -19.05
N GLU A 147 1.08 9.22 -18.03
CA GLU A 147 0.90 10.19 -16.95
C GLU A 147 1.88 9.97 -15.79
N LEU A 148 2.27 8.73 -15.50
CA LEU A 148 3.04 8.35 -14.30
C LEU A 148 4.28 7.48 -14.61
N PRO A 149 5.16 7.89 -15.54
CA PRO A 149 6.26 7.06 -16.02
C PRO A 149 7.28 6.68 -14.93
N ALA A 150 7.58 7.56 -13.97
CA ALA A 150 8.55 7.26 -12.92
C ALA A 150 8.00 6.23 -11.92
N LEU A 151 6.73 6.38 -11.52
CA LEU A 151 6.01 5.41 -10.69
C LEU A 151 5.96 4.05 -11.37
N CYS A 152 5.51 3.97 -12.63
CA CYS A 152 5.41 2.71 -13.36
C CYS A 152 6.77 2.01 -13.49
N LYS A 153 7.83 2.77 -13.81
CA LYS A 153 9.19 2.22 -13.86
C LYS A 153 9.61 1.60 -12.53
N ARG A 154 9.38 2.30 -11.41
CA ARG A 154 9.76 1.84 -10.06
C ARG A 154 8.91 0.66 -9.60
N ALA A 155 7.60 0.68 -9.86
CA ALA A 155 6.70 -0.44 -9.65
C ALA A 155 7.23 -1.70 -10.35
N ASN A 156 7.59 -1.57 -11.63
CA ASN A 156 8.20 -2.65 -12.40
C ASN A 156 9.53 -3.12 -11.82
N CYS A 157 10.41 -2.22 -11.37
CA CYS A 157 11.64 -2.60 -10.68
C CYS A 157 11.38 -3.36 -9.37
N TYR A 158 10.36 -2.96 -8.59
CA TYR A 158 10.00 -3.56 -7.31
C TYR A 158 9.46 -4.97 -7.48
N VAL A 159 8.44 -5.17 -8.32
CA VAL A 159 7.85 -6.51 -8.53
C VAL A 159 8.80 -7.48 -9.23
N ASN A 160 9.85 -6.97 -9.90
CA ASN A 160 10.87 -7.79 -10.53
C ASN A 160 12.13 -8.01 -9.68
N ASP A 161 12.20 -7.48 -8.46
CA ASP A 161 13.29 -7.76 -7.54
C ASP A 161 13.22 -9.22 -7.03
N GLU A 162 14.36 -9.90 -6.99
CA GLU A 162 14.43 -11.33 -6.65
C GLU A 162 14.01 -11.63 -5.20
N THR A 163 14.19 -10.67 -4.27
CA THR A 163 13.73 -10.81 -2.89
C THR A 163 12.22 -10.61 -2.81
N VAL A 164 11.73 -9.57 -3.50
CA VAL A 164 10.30 -9.23 -3.49
C VAL A 164 9.48 -10.36 -4.12
N LYS A 165 9.89 -10.90 -5.28
CA LYS A 165 9.16 -11.97 -5.98
C LYS A 165 8.84 -13.17 -5.09
N GLN A 166 9.70 -13.49 -4.13
CA GLN A 166 9.50 -14.62 -3.21
C GLN A 166 8.33 -14.38 -2.23
N CYS A 167 7.97 -13.12 -2.00
CA CYS A 167 6.89 -12.71 -1.12
C CYS A 167 5.57 -12.45 -1.85
N LEU A 168 5.60 -12.33 -3.18
CA LEU A 168 4.43 -11.98 -3.99
C LEU A 168 3.58 -13.22 -4.31
N GLY A 169 2.26 -13.05 -4.22
CA GLY A 169 1.33 -14.07 -4.70
C GLY A 169 1.36 -14.18 -6.23
N SER A 170 0.97 -15.33 -6.76
CA SER A 170 0.70 -15.47 -8.20
C SER A 170 -0.35 -14.46 -8.62
N ARG A 171 -0.10 -13.76 -9.73
CA ARG A 171 -1.05 -12.79 -10.29
C ARG A 171 -2.41 -13.45 -10.53
N ASP A 172 -2.43 -14.66 -11.10
CA ASP A 172 -3.65 -15.37 -11.45
C ASP A 172 -4.46 -15.74 -10.20
N ASP A 173 -3.79 -16.19 -9.14
CA ASP A 173 -4.43 -16.51 -7.86
C ASP A 173 -5.03 -15.26 -7.21
N LEU A 174 -4.32 -14.13 -7.29
CA LEU A 174 -4.80 -12.85 -6.77
C LEU A 174 -5.99 -12.33 -7.57
N VAL A 175 -5.93 -12.35 -8.91
CA VAL A 175 -7.07 -11.96 -9.77
C VAL A 175 -8.28 -12.83 -9.47
N ALA A 176 -8.12 -14.15 -9.38
CA ALA A 176 -9.20 -15.06 -9.00
C ALA A 176 -9.74 -14.74 -7.61
N PHE A 177 -8.85 -14.46 -6.64
CA PHE A 177 -9.22 -14.13 -5.26
C PHE A 177 -10.08 -12.86 -5.18
N TYR A 178 -9.67 -11.78 -5.85
CA TYR A 178 -10.39 -10.50 -5.85
C TYR A 178 -11.67 -10.58 -6.69
N SER A 179 -11.64 -11.25 -7.84
CA SER A 179 -12.84 -11.47 -8.68
C SER A 179 -13.94 -12.19 -7.92
N ALA A 180 -13.60 -13.28 -7.22
CA ALA A 180 -14.55 -14.05 -6.42
C ALA A 180 -15.11 -13.27 -5.21
N ARG A 181 -14.48 -12.15 -4.82
CA ARG A 181 -14.83 -11.34 -3.65
C ARG A 181 -15.29 -9.92 -4.01
N LYS A 182 -15.42 -9.60 -5.30
CA LYS A 182 -15.78 -8.27 -5.79
C LYS A 182 -17.01 -7.70 -5.07
N GLU A 183 -18.10 -8.45 -5.01
CA GLU A 183 -19.33 -8.04 -4.33
C GLU A 183 -19.14 -7.80 -2.82
N ILE A 184 -18.26 -8.58 -2.16
CA ILE A 184 -17.95 -8.39 -0.74
C ILE A 184 -17.22 -7.06 -0.53
N TYR A 185 -16.25 -6.75 -1.38
CA TYR A 185 -15.52 -5.48 -1.31
C TYR A 185 -16.43 -4.29 -1.60
N MET A 186 -17.31 -4.41 -2.59
CA MET A 186 -18.31 -3.38 -2.89
C MET A 186 -19.29 -3.17 -1.73
N ALA A 187 -19.74 -4.25 -1.09
CA ALA A 187 -20.60 -4.15 0.10
C ALA A 187 -19.89 -3.46 1.27
N ARG A 188 -18.60 -3.73 1.49
CA ARG A 188 -17.79 -3.07 2.53
C ARG A 188 -17.60 -1.57 2.26
N ALA A 189 -17.24 -1.20 1.03
CA ALA A 189 -17.12 0.21 0.64
C ALA A 189 -18.43 0.98 0.88
N ARG A 190 -19.58 0.35 0.59
CA ARG A 190 -20.91 0.94 0.91
C ARG A 190 -21.12 1.12 2.41
N ALA A 191 -20.68 0.18 3.25
CA ALA A 191 -20.84 0.25 4.69
C ALA A 191 -19.92 1.30 5.34
N GLU A 192 -18.66 1.40 4.89
CA GLU A 192 -17.71 2.43 5.32
C GLU A 192 -18.25 3.84 5.03
N ARG A 193 -18.90 4.03 3.88
CA ARG A 193 -19.58 5.29 3.55
C ARG A 193 -20.68 5.64 4.55
N ILE A 194 -21.54 4.69 4.91
CA ILE A 194 -22.65 4.93 5.88
C ILE A 194 -22.07 5.29 7.26
N GLY A 195 -20.93 4.71 7.64
CA GLY A 195 -20.21 5.06 8.86
C GLY A 195 -19.69 6.50 8.87
N CYS A 196 -19.12 6.97 7.74
CA CYS A 196 -18.65 8.35 7.61
C CYS A 196 -19.79 9.38 7.51
N SER A 197 -20.94 9.04 6.91
CA SER A 197 -22.09 9.96 6.81
C SER A 197 -22.77 10.26 8.15
N ASN A 198 -22.53 9.46 9.20
CA ASN A 198 -23.05 9.68 10.55
C ASN A 198 -22.12 10.53 11.44
N LEU A 199 -21.06 11.11 10.86
CA LEU A 199 -20.06 11.93 11.55
C LEU A 199 -19.98 13.38 11.02
N ILE A 200 -20.95 13.82 10.21
CA ILE A 200 -21.08 15.21 9.73
C ILE A 200 -22.45 15.75 10.16
#